data_AF-A0A2G5QJA4-F1
#
_entry.id   AF-A0A2G5QJA4-F1
#
_cell.length_a   1.000
_cell.length_b   1.000
_cell.length_c   1.000
_cell.angle_alpha   90.00
_cell.angle_beta   90.00
_cell.angle_gamma   90.00
#
_symmetry.space_group_name_H-M   'P 1'
#
loop_
_entity.id
_entity.type
_entity.pdbx_description
1 polymer ?
#
loop_
_entity_poly.entity_id
_entity_poly.type
_entity_poly.pdbx_seq_one_letter_code
_entity_poly.pdbx_strand_id
1 'polypeptide(L)'
;MARGWIWTQRLGLLLCGLLLGWTVGNQTKPIALWIGGFGQLQTSTLGVAALGIAVGVLAATAGRTAWSTFWASRERSAWTTFSNSTLAGFTFVAFAVLVALVDAGVREEMIDIGRASFGLALAMLALLFGGALLSALQRGESIEFENHWGGLGGGVAGWRVSPTGIALIFLLIFIASGVAMLAPQPAQSSKPTPTASAKPVPPGPKG
;
A
#
# COMPACT_ATOMS: atom_id res chain seq x y z
N MET A 1 -6.00 21.39 19.05
CA MET A 1 -6.12 20.27 18.09
C MET A 1 -4.91 19.32 18.06
N ALA A 2 -3.83 19.53 18.83
CA ALA A 2 -2.61 18.70 18.78
C ALA A 2 -2.64 17.36 19.56
N ARG A 3 -3.68 17.10 20.40
CA ARG A 3 -3.73 15.86 21.21
C ARG A 3 -4.18 14.61 20.44
N GLY A 4 -4.85 14.75 19.29
CA GLY A 4 -5.26 13.61 18.46
C GLY A 4 -4.10 12.96 17.68
N TRP A 5 -3.05 13.72 17.41
CA TRP A 5 -1.89 13.33 16.58
C TRP A 5 -1.01 12.24 17.20
N ILE A 6 -0.88 12.23 18.52
CA ILE A 6 -0.05 11.25 19.25
C ILE A 6 -0.72 9.86 19.25
N TRP A 7 -2.05 9.79 19.15
CA TRP A 7 -2.77 8.53 19.20
C TRP A 7 -2.68 7.76 17.89
N THR A 8 -2.73 8.42 16.73
CA THR A 8 -2.63 7.77 15.42
C THR A 8 -1.23 7.17 15.17
N GLN A 9 -0.16 7.87 15.57
CA GLN A 9 1.21 7.34 15.46
C GLN A 9 1.45 6.14 16.39
N ARG A 10 0.93 6.18 17.61
CA ARG A 10 1.03 5.05 18.55
C ARG A 10 0.24 3.85 18.07
N LEU A 11 -0.95 4.07 17.47
CA LEU A 11 -1.76 2.99 16.91
C LEU A 11 -1.07 2.33 15.71
N GLY A 12 -0.44 3.14 14.83
CA GLY A 12 0.33 2.65 13.69
C GLY A 12 1.53 1.78 14.11
N LEU A 13 2.30 2.23 15.11
CA LEU A 13 3.42 1.46 15.66
C LEU A 13 2.96 0.19 16.37
N LEU A 14 1.83 0.23 17.09
CA LEU A 14 1.23 -0.95 17.73
C LEU A 14 0.76 -1.98 16.69
N LEU A 15 0.11 -1.55 15.61
CA LEU A 15 -0.32 -2.43 14.53
C LEU A 15 0.88 -3.03 13.77
N CYS A 16 1.93 -2.23 13.54
CA CYS A 16 3.17 -2.71 12.93
C CYS A 16 3.87 -3.75 13.83
N GLY A 17 3.92 -3.49 15.15
CA GLY A 17 4.45 -4.41 16.15
C GLY A 17 3.63 -5.70 16.28
N LEU A 18 2.29 -5.63 16.17
CA LEU A 18 1.41 -6.81 16.18
C LEU A 18 1.56 -7.63 14.91
N LEU A 19 1.70 -7.01 13.74
CA LEU A 19 1.93 -7.72 12.47
C LEU A 19 3.30 -8.39 12.43
N LEU A 20 4.34 -7.72 12.95
CA LEU A 20 5.67 -8.30 13.12
C LEU A 20 5.69 -9.40 14.18
N GLY A 21 5.00 -9.20 15.30
CA GLY A 21 4.85 -10.21 16.36
C GLY A 21 4.06 -11.43 15.92
N TRP A 22 3.07 -11.26 15.04
CA TRP A 22 2.27 -12.37 14.50
C TRP A 22 3.04 -13.18 13.45
N THR A 23 3.86 -12.51 12.62
CA THR A 23 4.73 -13.19 11.62
C THR A 23 5.92 -13.90 12.26
N VAL A 24 6.42 -13.40 13.40
CA VAL A 24 7.53 -14.02 14.15
C VAL A 24 7.04 -14.98 15.26
N GLY A 25 5.78 -14.86 15.68
CA GLY A 25 5.21 -15.50 16.87
C GLY A 25 5.03 -17.03 16.83
N ASN A 26 5.41 -17.71 15.75
CA ASN A 26 5.41 -19.18 15.72
C ASN A 26 6.79 -19.82 15.90
N GLN A 27 7.85 -19.03 16.09
CA GLN A 27 9.18 -19.54 16.43
C GLN A 27 9.89 -18.58 17.38
N THR A 28 9.99 -18.99 18.66
CA THR A 28 10.89 -18.50 19.73
C THR A 28 10.48 -17.30 20.60
N LYS A 29 10.41 -17.55 21.92
CA LYS A 29 10.72 -16.60 23.00
C LYS A 29 12.23 -16.74 23.35
N PRO A 30 12.94 -15.73 23.91
CA PRO A 30 12.50 -14.42 24.35
C PRO A 30 13.34 -13.23 23.79
N ILE A 31 12.70 -12.27 23.12
CA ILE A 31 13.23 -10.91 22.87
C ILE A 31 12.50 -9.92 23.81
N ALA A 32 12.47 -10.23 25.10
CA ALA A 32 11.78 -9.41 26.10
C ALA A 32 12.68 -8.34 26.74
N LEU A 33 13.99 -8.34 26.44
CA LEU A 33 14.97 -7.50 27.16
C LEU A 33 15.36 -6.20 26.42
N TRP A 34 14.86 -5.97 25.20
CA TRP A 34 15.26 -4.80 24.38
C TRP A 34 14.24 -3.65 24.33
N ILE A 35 13.05 -3.81 24.91
CA ILE A 35 11.97 -2.81 24.80
C ILE A 35 12.12 -1.68 25.84
N GLY A 36 12.94 -1.86 26.88
CA GLY A 36 13.11 -0.86 27.96
C GLY A 36 13.90 0.40 27.59
N GLY A 37 14.67 0.41 26.49
CA GLY A 37 15.56 1.53 26.14
C GLY A 37 15.02 2.52 25.10
N PHE A 38 13.90 2.23 24.45
CA PHE A 38 13.41 3.03 23.31
C PHE A 38 12.61 4.29 23.69
N GLY A 39 12.37 4.52 24.99
CA GLY A 39 11.53 5.62 25.48
C GLY A 39 12.12 7.03 25.33
N GLN A 40 13.39 7.17 24.91
CA GLN A 40 14.06 8.47 24.84
C GLN A 40 14.78 8.79 23.52
N LEU A 41 14.67 7.95 22.49
CA LEU A 41 15.15 8.30 21.16
C LEU A 41 14.12 9.20 20.47
N GLN A 42 14.24 10.50 20.77
CA GLN A 42 13.67 11.58 19.97
C GLN A 42 13.92 11.34 18.48
N THR A 43 12.96 11.84 17.70
CA THR A 43 12.82 11.93 16.24
C THR A 43 14.04 12.50 15.50
N SER A 44 15.20 11.89 15.67
CA SER A 44 16.32 12.10 14.78
C SER A 44 16.07 11.24 13.54
N THR A 45 16.23 11.84 12.36
CA THR A 45 16.25 11.16 11.05
C THR A 45 17.17 9.92 11.05
N LEU A 46 18.18 9.92 11.91
CA LEU A 46 19.06 8.78 12.18
C LEU A 46 18.34 7.57 12.77
N GLY A 47 17.32 7.76 13.60
CA GLY A 47 16.53 6.66 14.18
C GLY A 47 15.72 5.91 13.14
N VAL A 48 15.09 6.63 12.19
CA VAL A 48 14.32 6.01 11.09
C VAL A 48 15.26 5.31 10.10
N ALA A 49 16.41 5.92 9.78
CA ALA A 49 17.42 5.30 8.93
C ALA A 49 18.02 4.04 9.56
N ALA A 50 18.33 4.06 10.86
CA ALA A 50 18.83 2.89 11.59
C ALA A 50 17.79 1.76 11.64
N LEU A 51 16.50 2.09 11.77
CA LEU A 51 15.42 1.11 11.73
C LEU A 51 15.25 0.51 10.33
N GLY A 52 15.39 1.31 9.27
CA GLY A 52 15.41 0.84 7.88
C GLY A 52 16.59 -0.09 7.59
N ILE A 53 17.80 0.26 8.07
CA ILE A 53 19.00 -0.58 7.93
C ILE A 53 18.86 -1.87 8.74
N ALA A 54 18.35 -1.80 9.98
CA ALA A 54 18.14 -2.97 10.82
C ALA A 54 17.13 -3.94 10.20
N VAL A 55 16.02 -3.43 9.65
CA VAL A 55 15.02 -4.24 8.93
C VAL A 55 15.63 -4.84 7.65
N GLY A 56 16.41 -4.07 6.90
CA GLY A 56 17.11 -4.56 5.70
C GLY A 56 18.12 -5.67 6.01
N VAL A 57 18.89 -5.53 7.10
CA VAL A 57 19.85 -6.54 7.55
C VAL A 57 19.13 -7.79 8.06
N LEU A 58 18.05 -7.64 8.84
CA LEU A 58 17.26 -8.78 9.31
C LEU A 58 16.67 -9.58 8.14
N ALA A 59 16.13 -8.88 7.13
CA ALA A 59 15.59 -9.49 5.92
C ALA A 59 16.68 -10.19 5.11
N ALA A 60 17.87 -9.60 4.98
CA ALA A 60 19.00 -10.21 4.29
C ALA A 60 19.54 -11.45 5.02
N THR A 61 19.52 -11.46 6.36
CA THR A 61 19.91 -12.64 7.15
C THR A 61 18.85 -13.74 7.12
N ALA A 62 17.56 -13.40 7.13
CA ALA A 62 16.46 -14.36 6.97
C ALA A 62 16.46 -14.99 5.57
N GLY A 63 16.78 -14.21 4.54
CA GLY A 63 16.98 -14.71 3.18
C GLY A 63 18.16 -15.67 3.07
N ARG A 64 19.25 -15.41 3.80
CA ARG A 64 20.45 -16.27 3.80
C ARG A 64 20.24 -17.61 4.52
N THR A 65 19.50 -17.64 5.62
CA THR A 65 19.19 -18.88 6.34
C THR A 65 18.15 -19.71 5.59
N ALA A 66 17.16 -19.08 4.96
CA ALA A 66 16.22 -19.73 4.04
C ALA A 66 16.93 -20.32 2.80
N TRP A 67 17.98 -19.65 2.32
CA TRP A 67 18.80 -20.14 1.20
C TRP A 67 19.54 -21.44 1.54
N SER A 68 20.09 -21.57 2.75
CA SER A 68 20.83 -22.77 3.15
C SER A 68 19.94 -24.00 3.36
N THR A 69 18.72 -23.84 3.87
CA THR A 69 17.76 -24.95 4.03
C THR A 69 17.09 -25.33 2.71
N PHE A 70 17.00 -24.40 1.76
CA PHE A 70 16.46 -24.60 0.42
C PHE A 70 17.32 -25.54 -0.46
N TRP A 71 18.64 -25.55 -0.30
CA TRP A 71 19.52 -26.43 -1.11
C TRP A 71 19.54 -27.90 -0.66
N ALA A 72 19.19 -28.19 0.59
CA ALA A 72 19.18 -29.56 1.12
C ALA A 72 17.94 -30.38 0.70
N SER A 73 16.91 -29.76 0.11
CA SER A 73 15.61 -30.37 -0.23
C SER A 73 15.41 -30.61 -1.74
N ARG A 74 16.48 -30.47 -2.54
CA ARG A 74 16.42 -30.01 -3.93
C ARG A 74 16.49 -31.10 -5.01
N GLU A 75 15.79 -32.23 -4.87
CA GLU A 75 15.76 -33.24 -5.95
C GLU A 75 14.41 -33.51 -6.62
N ARG A 76 13.24 -33.10 -6.09
CA ARG A 76 11.95 -33.29 -6.82
C ARG A 76 10.90 -32.16 -6.75
N SER A 77 11.04 -31.14 -5.89
CA SER A 77 10.07 -30.02 -5.74
C SER A 77 10.62 -28.64 -6.14
N ALA A 78 11.74 -28.62 -6.86
CA ALA A 78 12.56 -27.41 -7.05
C ALA A 78 11.92 -26.33 -7.95
N TRP A 79 10.99 -26.69 -8.84
CA TRP A 79 10.44 -25.76 -9.82
C TRP A 79 9.38 -24.80 -9.25
N THR A 80 8.54 -25.25 -8.31
CA THR A 80 7.47 -24.40 -7.74
C THR A 80 7.94 -23.48 -6.62
N THR A 81 9.05 -23.83 -5.95
CA THR A 81 9.55 -23.06 -4.80
C THR A 81 10.52 -21.95 -5.22
N PHE A 82 11.22 -22.10 -6.35
CA PHE A 82 12.16 -21.11 -6.88
C PHE A 82 11.46 -19.88 -7.50
N SER A 83 10.29 -20.05 -8.13
CA SER A 83 9.57 -18.90 -8.71
C SER A 83 8.96 -18.00 -7.61
N ASN A 84 8.38 -18.59 -6.56
CA ASN A 84 7.71 -17.86 -5.49
C ASN A 84 8.67 -16.97 -4.66
N SER A 85 9.90 -17.44 -4.42
CA SER A 85 10.89 -16.69 -3.64
C SER A 85 11.50 -15.52 -4.42
N THR A 86 11.67 -15.68 -5.73
CA THR A 86 12.14 -14.60 -6.62
C THR A 86 11.10 -13.50 -6.74
N LEU A 87 9.81 -13.86 -6.91
CA LEU A 87 8.70 -12.90 -6.95
C LEU A 87 8.56 -12.13 -5.63
N ALA A 88 8.63 -12.82 -4.49
CA ALA A 88 8.59 -12.17 -3.19
C ALA A 88 9.72 -11.13 -3.01
N GLY A 89 10.93 -11.46 -3.48
CA GLY A 89 12.07 -10.54 -3.48
C GLY A 89 11.80 -9.27 -4.31
N PHE A 90 11.30 -9.41 -5.53
CA PHE A 90 10.96 -8.26 -6.39
C PHE A 90 9.87 -7.38 -5.78
N THR A 91 8.80 -7.98 -5.24
CA THR A 91 7.71 -7.24 -4.59
C THR A 91 8.23 -6.45 -3.38
N PHE A 92 9.15 -7.04 -2.60
CA PHE A 92 9.75 -6.38 -1.45
C PHE A 92 10.63 -5.20 -1.86
N VAL A 93 11.48 -5.37 -2.88
CA VAL A 93 12.32 -4.29 -3.41
C VAL A 93 11.46 -3.17 -3.97
N ALA A 94 10.43 -3.49 -4.74
CA ALA A 94 9.49 -2.49 -5.29
C ALA A 94 8.79 -1.71 -4.18
N PHE A 95 8.37 -2.40 -3.11
CA PHE A 95 7.76 -1.76 -1.94
C PHE A 95 8.74 -0.82 -1.22
N ALA A 96 9.98 -1.26 -1.00
CA ALA A 96 10.99 -0.43 -0.34
C ALA A 96 11.30 0.85 -1.15
N VAL A 97 11.38 0.74 -2.48
CA VAL A 97 11.56 1.89 -3.38
C VAL A 97 10.36 2.83 -3.30
N LEU A 98 9.13 2.31 -3.29
CA LEU A 98 7.92 3.13 -3.15
C LEU A 98 7.90 3.91 -1.83
N VAL A 99 8.22 3.25 -0.71
CA VAL A 99 8.31 3.91 0.59
C VAL A 99 9.35 5.02 0.58
N ALA A 100 10.53 4.78 -0.02
CA ALA A 100 11.58 5.79 -0.12
C ALA A 100 11.16 7.01 -0.96
N LEU A 101 10.45 6.79 -2.08
CA LEU A 101 9.92 7.86 -2.92
C LEU A 101 8.85 8.69 -2.20
N VAL A 102 7.98 8.03 -1.44
CA VAL A 102 6.96 8.71 -0.63
C VAL A 102 7.60 9.53 0.49
N ASP A 103 8.60 8.99 1.20
CA ASP A 103 9.34 9.74 2.23
C ASP A 103 10.06 10.96 1.65
N ALA A 104 10.70 10.81 0.48
CA ALA A 104 11.33 11.93 -0.23
C ALA A 104 10.31 13.02 -0.61
N GLY A 105 9.16 12.64 -1.17
CA GLY A 105 8.11 13.60 -1.56
C GLY A 105 7.44 14.29 -0.36
N VAL A 106 7.34 13.62 0.79
CA VAL A 106 6.82 14.21 2.04
C VAL A 106 7.82 15.22 2.62
N ARG A 107 9.13 14.95 2.55
CA ARG A 107 10.18 15.86 3.05
C ARG A 107 10.26 17.17 2.28
N GLU A 108 9.95 17.14 0.99
CA GLU A 108 9.95 18.35 0.15
C GLU A 108 8.65 19.16 0.29
N GLU A 109 7.75 18.80 1.22
CA GLU A 109 6.41 19.39 1.42
C GLU A 109 5.54 19.43 0.15
N MET A 110 5.93 18.67 -0.89
CA MET A 110 5.22 18.61 -2.16
C MET A 110 3.93 17.80 -2.06
N ILE A 111 3.86 16.85 -1.11
CA ILE A 111 2.77 15.89 -1.00
C ILE A 111 2.17 15.94 0.41
N ASP A 112 0.86 16.18 0.47
CA ASP A 112 0.08 16.06 1.70
C ASP A 112 0.18 14.63 2.27
N ILE A 113 0.41 14.50 3.58
CA ILE A 113 0.60 13.22 4.28
C ILE A 113 -0.59 12.27 4.05
N GLY A 114 -1.82 12.80 3.95
CA GLY A 114 -3.02 12.01 3.65
C GLY A 114 -2.97 11.40 2.25
N ARG A 115 -2.51 12.17 1.25
CA ARG A 115 -2.34 11.68 -0.13
C ARG A 115 -1.20 10.66 -0.22
N ALA A 116 -0.09 10.93 0.48
CA ALA A 116 1.06 10.03 0.55
C ALA A 116 0.69 8.67 1.15
N SER A 117 0.05 8.65 2.32
CA SER A 117 -0.36 7.41 3.00
C SER A 117 -1.39 6.62 2.22
N PHE A 118 -2.39 7.28 1.63
CA PHE A 118 -3.38 6.62 0.78
C PHE A 118 -2.76 6.07 -0.51
N GLY A 119 -1.87 6.83 -1.16
CA GLY A 119 -1.12 6.38 -2.33
C GLY A 119 -0.25 5.15 -2.03
N LEU A 120 0.41 5.13 -0.88
CA LEU A 120 1.20 3.98 -0.44
C LEU A 120 0.32 2.73 -0.22
N ALA A 121 -0.86 2.89 0.38
CA ALA A 121 -1.81 1.80 0.56
C ALA A 121 -2.29 1.23 -0.79
N LEU A 122 -2.63 2.09 -1.75
CA LEU A 122 -3.01 1.67 -3.10
C LEU A 122 -1.87 0.95 -3.82
N ALA A 123 -0.64 1.45 -3.69
CA ALA A 123 0.53 0.84 -4.30
C ALA A 123 0.82 -0.56 -3.70
N MET A 124 0.66 -0.72 -2.39
CA MET A 124 0.79 -2.01 -1.72
C MET A 124 -0.28 -3.01 -2.19
N LEU A 125 -1.53 -2.57 -2.33
CA LEU A 125 -2.60 -3.38 -2.90
C LEU A 125 -2.31 -3.78 -4.35
N ALA A 126 -1.87 -2.84 -5.18
CA ALA A 126 -1.48 -3.12 -6.57
C ALA A 126 -0.35 -4.16 -6.64
N LEU A 127 0.69 -4.03 -5.82
CA LEU A 127 1.77 -5.02 -5.74
C LEU A 127 1.28 -6.41 -5.33
N LEU A 128 0.35 -6.48 -4.37
CA LEU A 128 -0.23 -7.75 -3.92
C LEU A 128 -1.02 -8.44 -5.04
N PHE A 129 -1.91 -7.72 -5.71
CA PHE A 129 -2.69 -8.27 -6.82
C PHE A 129 -1.83 -8.57 -8.06
N GLY A 130 -0.81 -7.76 -8.34
CA GLY A 130 0.16 -8.01 -9.40
C GLY A 130 0.98 -9.27 -9.15
N GLY A 131 1.43 -9.49 -7.91
CA GLY A 131 2.12 -10.72 -7.52
C GLY A 131 1.21 -11.96 -7.63
N ALA A 132 -0.04 -11.86 -7.19
CA ALA A 132 -1.02 -12.94 -7.31
C ALA A 132 -1.32 -13.28 -8.79
N LEU A 133 -1.53 -12.26 -9.62
CA LEU A 133 -1.73 -12.40 -11.06
C LEU A 133 -0.54 -13.09 -11.73
N LEU A 134 0.68 -12.64 -11.45
CA LEU A 134 1.88 -13.22 -12.03
C LEU A 134 2.08 -14.68 -11.58
N SER A 135 1.80 -15.00 -10.32
CA SER A 135 1.81 -16.39 -9.83
C SER A 135 0.77 -17.26 -10.54
N ALA A 136 -0.44 -16.75 -10.80
CA ALA A 136 -1.48 -17.50 -11.51
C ALA A 136 -1.08 -17.76 -12.97
N LEU A 137 -0.56 -16.74 -13.66
CA LEU A 137 -0.06 -16.88 -15.03
C LEU A 137 1.11 -17.88 -15.13
N GLN A 138 2.02 -17.90 -14.15
CA GLN A 138 3.11 -18.88 -14.10
C GLN A 138 2.63 -20.32 -13.90
N ARG A 139 1.45 -20.52 -13.30
CA ARG A 139 0.82 -21.84 -13.18
C ARG A 139 0.10 -22.28 -14.45
N GLY A 140 0.08 -21.43 -15.48
CA GLY A 140 -0.64 -21.67 -16.72
C GLY A 140 -2.14 -21.39 -16.61
N GLU A 141 -2.59 -20.66 -15.58
CA GLU A 141 -3.99 -20.24 -15.47
C GLU A 141 -4.28 -19.17 -16.54
N SER A 142 -5.32 -19.39 -17.34
CA SER A 142 -5.83 -18.46 -18.34
C SER A 142 -6.74 -17.41 -17.70
N ILE A 143 -6.80 -16.23 -18.33
CA ILE A 143 -7.82 -15.22 -17.99
C ILE A 143 -9.08 -15.58 -18.78
N GLU A 144 -10.04 -16.16 -18.08
CA GLU A 144 -11.34 -16.56 -18.67
C GLU A 144 -12.47 -15.64 -18.20
N PHE A 145 -13.29 -15.23 -19.17
CA PHE A 145 -14.52 -14.47 -18.97
C PHE A 145 -15.67 -15.28 -19.57
N GLU A 146 -16.39 -16.00 -18.72
CA GLU A 146 -17.56 -16.78 -19.15
C GLU A 146 -18.82 -15.94 -18.98
N ASN A 147 -19.49 -15.65 -20.09
CA ASN A 147 -20.71 -14.87 -20.09
C ASN A 147 -21.93 -15.78 -20.22
N HIS A 148 -22.62 -16.02 -19.11
CA HIS A 148 -23.86 -16.79 -19.09
C HIS A 148 -25.05 -15.85 -19.27
N TRP A 149 -25.34 -15.48 -20.52
CA TRP A 149 -26.54 -14.70 -20.86
C TRP A 149 -27.85 -15.51 -20.81
N GLY A 150 -27.79 -16.80 -20.49
CA GLY A 150 -28.84 -17.78 -20.80
C GLY A 150 -29.84 -18.15 -19.69
N GLY A 151 -30.09 -17.30 -18.69
CA GLY A 151 -31.07 -17.57 -17.63
C GLY A 151 -32.02 -16.39 -17.42
N LEU A 152 -33.22 -16.46 -17.98
CA LEU A 152 -34.34 -15.52 -17.78
C LEU A 152 -34.76 -15.52 -16.30
N GLY A 153 -34.09 -14.70 -15.49
CA GLY A 153 -34.29 -14.69 -14.04
C GLY A 153 -33.59 -13.54 -13.29
N GLY A 154 -33.53 -12.34 -13.89
CA GLY A 154 -33.67 -11.06 -13.18
C GLY A 154 -32.65 -10.58 -12.14
N GLY A 155 -31.56 -11.29 -11.85
CA GLY A 155 -30.54 -10.82 -10.90
C GLY A 155 -29.15 -10.84 -11.52
N VAL A 156 -28.59 -9.65 -11.82
CA VAL A 156 -27.18 -9.39 -12.18
C VAL A 156 -26.52 -10.54 -12.96
N ALA A 157 -26.67 -10.48 -14.29
CA ALA A 157 -26.06 -11.35 -15.29
C ALA A 157 -24.79 -12.07 -14.77
N GLY A 158 -24.83 -13.40 -14.76
CA GLY A 158 -23.81 -14.28 -14.19
C GLY A 158 -22.50 -14.27 -14.98
N TRP A 159 -21.77 -13.17 -14.91
CA TRP A 159 -20.41 -13.07 -15.42
C TRP A 159 -19.54 -13.86 -14.44
N ARG A 160 -19.13 -15.06 -14.85
CA ARG A 160 -18.10 -15.80 -14.09
C ARG A 160 -16.77 -15.26 -14.56
N VAL A 161 -16.15 -14.47 -13.70
CA VAL A 161 -14.78 -14.01 -13.89
C VAL A 161 -13.85 -14.99 -13.19
N SER A 162 -12.87 -15.52 -13.92
CA SER A 162 -11.81 -16.34 -13.34
C SER A 162 -11.09 -15.59 -12.19
N PRO A 163 -10.55 -16.29 -11.17
CA PRO A 163 -9.76 -15.65 -10.10
C PRO A 163 -8.62 -14.77 -10.64
N THR A 164 -7.95 -15.22 -11.71
CA THR A 164 -6.92 -14.46 -12.43
C THR A 164 -7.47 -13.18 -13.05
N GLY A 165 -8.66 -13.25 -13.67
CA GLY A 165 -9.37 -12.07 -14.18
C GLY A 165 -9.75 -11.07 -13.09
N ILE A 166 -10.20 -11.56 -11.92
CA ILE A 166 -10.51 -10.71 -10.76
C ILE A 166 -9.24 -9.98 -10.28
N ALA A 167 -8.12 -10.70 -10.15
CA ALA A 167 -6.85 -10.11 -9.74
C ALA A 167 -6.39 -9.03 -10.72
N LEU A 168 -6.53 -9.25 -12.02
CA LEU A 168 -6.24 -8.26 -13.06
C LEU A 168 -7.14 -7.02 -12.94
N ILE A 169 -8.45 -7.19 -12.76
CA ILE A 169 -9.39 -6.06 -12.62
C ILE A 169 -9.01 -5.20 -11.42
N PHE A 170 -8.75 -5.80 -10.26
CA PHE A 170 -8.34 -5.06 -9.07
C PHE A 170 -7.00 -4.37 -9.25
N LEU A 171 -6.02 -5.04 -9.85
CA LEU A 171 -4.73 -4.44 -10.19
C LEU A 171 -4.92 -3.17 -11.03
N LEU A 172 -5.73 -3.24 -12.09
CA LEU A 172 -6.02 -2.10 -12.96
C LEU A 172 -6.75 -0.97 -12.20
N ILE A 173 -7.70 -1.30 -11.32
CA ILE A 173 -8.40 -0.32 -10.48
C ILE A 173 -7.42 0.42 -9.57
N PHE A 174 -6.50 -0.28 -8.92
CA PHE A 174 -5.52 0.34 -8.02
C PHE A 174 -4.51 1.20 -8.77
N ILE A 175 -4.02 0.74 -9.93
CA ILE A 175 -3.14 1.54 -10.80
C ILE A 175 -3.88 2.79 -11.30
N ALA A 176 -5.10 2.65 -11.81
CA ALA A 176 -5.90 3.77 -12.29
C ALA A 176 -6.20 4.78 -11.17
N SER A 177 -6.50 4.29 -9.96
CA SER A 177 -6.70 5.15 -8.78
C SER A 177 -5.42 5.89 -8.41
N GLY A 178 -4.27 5.23 -8.43
CA GLY A 178 -2.98 5.86 -8.19
C GLY A 178 -2.64 6.94 -9.23
N VAL A 179 -2.87 6.65 -10.52
CA VAL A 179 -2.67 7.63 -11.60
C VAL A 179 -3.65 8.81 -11.46
N ALA A 180 -4.91 8.56 -11.12
CA ALA A 180 -5.91 9.60 -10.90
C ALA A 180 -5.54 10.54 -9.75
N MET A 181 -4.82 10.06 -8.73
CA MET A 181 -4.30 10.90 -7.65
C MET A 181 -3.16 11.83 -8.09
N LEU A 182 -2.39 11.43 -9.10
CA LEU A 182 -1.31 12.23 -9.68
C LEU A 182 -1.79 13.18 -10.76
N ALA A 183 -2.98 12.94 -11.31
CA ALA A 183 -3.56 13.80 -12.33
C ALA A 183 -3.75 15.22 -11.76
N PRO A 184 -3.33 16.27 -12.47
CA PRO A 184 -3.60 17.64 -12.07
C PRO A 184 -5.10 17.81 -11.84
N GLN A 185 -5.49 18.25 -10.63
CA GLN A 185 -6.88 18.60 -10.41
C GLN A 185 -7.21 19.78 -11.35
N PRO A 186 -8.19 19.63 -12.26
CA PRO A 186 -8.61 20.77 -13.06
C PRO A 186 -8.98 21.87 -12.09
N ALA A 187 -8.36 23.04 -12.26
CA ALA A 187 -8.59 24.18 -11.40
C ALA A 187 -10.10 24.31 -11.22
N GLN A 188 -10.59 24.11 -10.00
CA GLN A 188 -12.02 24.22 -9.73
C GLN A 188 -12.35 25.65 -10.09
N SER A 189 -12.96 25.83 -11.27
CA SER A 189 -13.36 27.14 -11.78
C SER A 189 -14.25 27.70 -10.70
N SER A 190 -13.68 28.61 -9.89
CA SER A 190 -14.34 29.22 -8.75
C SER A 190 -15.61 29.83 -9.32
N LYS A 191 -16.72 29.13 -9.12
CA LYS A 191 -18.03 29.54 -9.63
C LYS A 191 -18.17 30.97 -9.14
N PRO A 192 -18.26 31.96 -10.04
CA PRO A 192 -18.13 33.36 -9.66
C PRO A 192 -19.10 33.57 -8.51
N THR A 193 -18.55 33.88 -7.33
CA THR A 193 -19.34 34.21 -6.16
C THR A 193 -20.32 35.25 -6.65
N PRO A 194 -21.64 35.00 -6.60
CA PRO A 194 -22.60 35.98 -7.06
C PRO A 194 -22.32 37.23 -6.24
N THR A 195 -21.69 38.22 -6.89
CA THR A 195 -21.35 39.49 -6.32
C THR A 195 -22.61 39.96 -5.62
N ALA A 196 -22.52 40.06 -4.30
CA ALA A 196 -23.64 40.36 -3.43
C ALA A 196 -24.50 41.43 -4.10
N SER A 197 -25.72 41.03 -4.43
CA SER A 197 -26.76 41.86 -5.01
C SER A 197 -26.65 43.24 -4.38
N ALA A 198 -26.28 44.22 -5.20
CA ALA A 198 -26.03 45.58 -4.77
C ALA A 198 -27.19 46.04 -3.87
N LYS A 199 -26.86 46.44 -2.64
CA LYS A 199 -27.84 46.96 -1.69
C LYS A 199 -28.60 48.10 -2.40
N PRO A 200 -29.95 48.09 -2.45
CA PRO A 200 -30.70 49.12 -3.14
C PRO A 200 -30.34 50.49 -2.55
N VAL A 201 -29.87 51.41 -3.40
CA VAL A 201 -29.63 52.80 -3.00
C VAL A 201 -30.99 53.43 -2.70
N PRO A 202 -31.23 53.99 -1.50
CA PRO A 202 -32.49 54.66 -1.20
C PRO A 202 -32.66 55.90 -2.07
N PRO A 203 -33.90 56.19 -2.55
CA PRO A 203 -34.16 57.38 -3.36
C PRO A 203 -33.87 58.65 -2.54
N GLY A 204 -33.04 59.53 -3.10
CA GLY A 204 -32.73 60.82 -2.51
C GLY A 204 -33.97 61.73 -2.40
N PRO A 205 -33.94 62.73 -1.49
CA PRO A 205 -35.05 63.63 -1.27
C PRO A 205 -35.32 64.48 -2.53
N LYS A 206 -36.59 64.57 -2.93
CA LYS A 206 -37.04 65.50 -3.97
C LYS A 206 -37.01 66.92 -3.40
N GLY A 207 -36.19 67.78 -4.00
CA GLY A 207 -36.27 69.23 -3.84
C GLY A 207 -37.36 69.82 -4.72
#